data_AF-A0A087RQT4-F1
#
_entry.id   AF-A0A087RQT4-F1
#
_cell.length_a   1.000
_cell.length_b   1.000
_cell.length_c   1.000
_cell.angle_alpha   90.00
_cell.angle_beta   90.00
_cell.angle_gamma   90.00
#
_symmetry.space_group_name_H-M   'P 1'
#
loop_
_entity.id
_entity.type
_entity.pdbx_description
1 polymer ?
#
loop_
_entity_poly.entity_id
_entity_poly.type
_entity_poly.pdbx_seq_one_letter_code
_entity_poly.pdbx_strand_id
1 'polypeptide(L)'
;QEPFKGVKELISQDKIAEPLEKGLVRQNFGLTVFKDGTVRFDATNSPLTQFKPSWIGTSIEKLKELGYSHDIDGNPLENPEQTVELRMQDVVIPYESGKYLVSICKYIDTLLEKFYGKTAFYNVSNSEELIGHLIIGLAPHTSVGIVGRIIGYSETHVCFATPNWHSAKRRDADGDADSIMLLMDSLLNFSRQFLSDAIGGLMDAPLLVQPLVLPHESQPQAHNLEVTTTSSLTTSKSRSAYSTLGSMLDKFDMQVRNAELIDAVNTSEIVSDVISTHLVPDIMGNLRAYARQNFRCTGCGKSYRRMPLIQTCVCGHKLIPTITRGSVEKYLKLAKRLVDKYDVSEYQRGRIHALSDEIELVFGKSPGDQSLLTDYA
;
A
#
# COMPACT_ATOMS: atom_id res chain seq x y z
N GLN A 1 -14.00 23.78 5.56
CA GLN A 1 -13.70 22.93 4.39
C GLN A 1 -12.21 22.61 4.41
N GLU A 2 -11.83 21.39 4.06
CA GLU A 2 -10.40 21.09 3.84
C GLU A 2 -9.85 21.97 2.71
N PRO A 3 -8.61 22.46 2.81
CA PRO A 3 -8.00 23.25 1.76
C PRO A 3 -7.81 22.41 0.48
N PHE A 4 -8.02 23.01 -0.68
CA PHE A 4 -7.72 22.39 -1.98
C PHE A 4 -6.22 22.05 -2.04
N LYS A 5 -5.90 20.77 -2.26
CA LYS A 5 -4.52 20.27 -2.31
C LYS A 5 -4.05 20.26 -3.76
N GLY A 6 -3.04 21.07 -4.05
CA GLY A 6 -2.33 21.06 -5.34
C GLY A 6 -0.98 20.34 -5.23
N VAL A 7 -0.27 20.27 -6.36
CA VAL A 7 1.13 19.82 -6.40
C VAL A 7 2.08 20.99 -6.09
N LYS A 8 3.21 20.70 -5.45
CA LYS A 8 4.23 21.72 -5.13
C LYS A 8 4.94 22.24 -6.39
N GLU A 9 5.15 21.37 -7.37
CA GLU A 9 5.76 21.67 -8.66
C GLU A 9 5.18 20.74 -9.73
N LEU A 10 5.10 21.23 -10.97
CA LEU A 10 4.77 20.43 -12.14
C LEU A 10 6.02 19.72 -12.65
N ILE A 11 5.98 18.39 -12.65
CA ILE A 11 7.11 17.51 -12.95
C ILE A 11 7.26 17.16 -14.44
N SER A 12 6.29 17.57 -15.26
CA SER A 12 6.28 17.33 -16.70
C SER A 12 7.14 18.34 -17.45
N GLN A 13 7.56 17.97 -18.66
CA GLN A 13 8.42 18.80 -19.52
C GLN A 13 7.81 20.16 -19.81
N ASP A 14 6.56 20.14 -20.27
CA ASP A 14 5.83 21.34 -20.69
C ASP A 14 5.24 22.12 -19.51
N LYS A 15 5.32 21.56 -18.28
CA LYS A 15 4.71 22.12 -17.07
C LYS A 15 3.26 22.56 -17.29
N ILE A 16 2.50 21.74 -18.02
CA ILE A 16 1.07 21.96 -18.27
C ILE A 16 0.30 21.57 -17.02
N ALA A 17 -0.48 22.50 -16.50
CA ALA A 17 -1.37 22.26 -15.37
C ALA A 17 -2.68 21.62 -15.85
N GLU A 18 -3.22 20.69 -15.05
CA GLU A 18 -4.58 20.19 -15.25
C GLU A 18 -5.60 21.31 -14.95
N PRO A 19 -6.72 21.39 -15.71
CA PRO A 19 -7.80 22.34 -15.40
C PRO A 19 -8.30 22.21 -13.96
N LEU A 20 -8.43 23.36 -13.27
CA LEU A 20 -8.78 23.43 -11.85
C LEU A 20 -10.17 22.84 -11.57
N GLU A 21 -11.08 22.94 -12.54
CA GLU A 21 -12.42 22.39 -12.47
C GLU A 21 -12.40 20.90 -12.16
N LYS A 22 -11.50 20.14 -12.81
CA LYS A 22 -11.34 18.70 -12.54
C LYS A 22 -10.93 18.47 -11.09
N GLY A 23 -9.97 19.24 -10.59
CA GLY A 23 -9.50 19.18 -9.21
C GLY A 23 -10.61 19.46 -8.19
N LEU A 24 -11.44 20.49 -8.44
CA LEU A 24 -12.54 20.86 -7.53
C LEU A 24 -13.62 19.77 -7.47
N VAL A 25 -13.96 19.17 -8.61
CA VAL A 25 -14.92 18.06 -8.64
C VAL A 25 -14.34 16.83 -7.95
N ARG A 26 -13.05 16.49 -8.14
CA ARG A 26 -12.40 15.40 -7.40
C ARG A 26 -12.43 15.61 -5.89
N GLN A 27 -12.14 16.83 -5.42
CA GLN A 27 -12.18 17.16 -3.99
C GLN A 27 -13.59 16.98 -3.41
N ASN A 28 -14.63 17.37 -4.16
CA ASN A 28 -16.02 17.21 -3.75
C ASN A 28 -16.41 15.73 -3.51
N PHE A 29 -15.81 14.80 -4.26
CA PHE A 29 -16.01 13.36 -4.11
C PHE A 29 -14.94 12.66 -3.26
N GLY A 30 -14.01 13.41 -2.65
CA GLY A 30 -12.94 12.85 -1.81
C GLY A 30 -11.92 12.00 -2.58
N LEU A 31 -11.77 12.22 -3.89
CA LEU A 31 -10.89 11.44 -4.75
C LEU A 31 -9.47 12.02 -4.76
N THR A 32 -8.48 11.13 -4.81
CA THR A 32 -7.07 11.48 -4.96
C THR A 32 -6.58 11.11 -6.35
N VAL A 33 -5.69 11.94 -6.91
CA VAL A 33 -5.19 11.78 -8.29
C VAL A 33 -3.75 11.31 -8.27
N PHE A 34 -3.40 10.44 -9.23
CA PHE A 34 -2.03 10.00 -9.46
C PHE A 34 -1.29 10.91 -10.43
N LYS A 35 0.04 10.72 -10.60
CA LYS A 35 0.92 11.59 -11.40
C LYS A 35 0.48 11.79 -12.86
N ASP A 36 -0.33 10.88 -13.39
CA ASP A 36 -0.77 10.83 -14.78
C ASP A 36 -2.20 11.36 -14.99
N GLY A 37 -2.85 11.87 -13.94
CA GLY A 37 -4.22 12.39 -13.98
C GLY A 37 -5.31 11.35 -13.66
N THR A 38 -4.95 10.07 -13.58
CA THR A 38 -5.88 8.97 -13.28
C THR A 38 -6.13 8.81 -11.78
N VAL A 39 -7.28 8.23 -11.43
CA VAL A 39 -7.61 7.82 -10.06
C VAL A 39 -7.42 6.31 -9.93
N ARG A 40 -6.71 5.88 -8.89
CA ARG A 40 -6.29 4.49 -8.70
C ARG A 40 -6.71 3.95 -7.34
N PHE A 41 -6.96 2.65 -7.31
CA PHE A 41 -7.12 1.89 -6.09
C PHE A 41 -6.14 0.71 -6.11
N ASP A 42 -5.23 0.65 -5.14
CA ASP A 42 -4.26 -0.44 -5.07
C ASP A 42 -4.84 -1.62 -4.30
N ALA A 43 -4.69 -2.82 -4.86
CA ALA A 43 -5.12 -4.06 -4.24
C ALA A 43 -4.05 -5.16 -4.44
N THR A 44 -3.88 -6.02 -3.43
CA THR A 44 -3.02 -7.21 -3.57
C THR A 44 -3.69 -8.22 -4.47
N ASN A 45 -2.91 -8.89 -5.31
CA ASN A 45 -3.44 -9.89 -6.23
C ASN A 45 -3.58 -11.26 -5.58
N SER A 46 -4.63 -11.98 -5.95
CA SER A 46 -4.70 -13.43 -5.71
C SER A 46 -5.36 -14.14 -6.89
N PRO A 47 -4.83 -15.31 -7.30
CA PRO A 47 -5.42 -16.09 -8.38
C PRO A 47 -6.72 -16.76 -7.93
N LEU A 48 -7.71 -16.76 -8.81
CA LEU A 48 -8.97 -17.49 -8.67
C LEU A 48 -9.38 -18.04 -10.03
N THR A 49 -9.73 -19.32 -10.07
CA THR A 49 -10.13 -20.02 -11.31
C THR A 49 -11.63 -20.38 -11.31
N GLN A 50 -12.20 -20.62 -10.14
CA GLN A 50 -13.62 -20.88 -9.96
C GLN A 50 -14.16 -20.09 -8.77
N PHE A 51 -15.45 -19.77 -8.82
CA PHE A 51 -16.12 -19.06 -7.73
C PHE A 51 -17.54 -19.60 -7.55
N LYS A 52 -18.10 -19.37 -6.37
CA LYS A 52 -19.55 -19.50 -6.15
C LYS A 52 -20.20 -18.13 -6.20
N PRO A 53 -21.39 -17.97 -6.82
CA PRO A 53 -22.13 -16.72 -6.78
C PRO A 53 -22.31 -16.16 -5.35
N SER A 54 -22.50 -17.03 -4.36
CA SER A 54 -22.61 -16.64 -2.94
C SER A 54 -21.35 -15.98 -2.37
N TRP A 55 -20.16 -16.34 -2.87
CA TRP A 55 -18.88 -15.76 -2.39
C TRP A 55 -18.68 -14.32 -2.84
N ILE A 56 -19.22 -13.97 -4.01
CA ILE A 56 -18.98 -12.68 -4.66
C ILE A 56 -20.17 -11.70 -4.52
N GLY A 57 -21.24 -12.15 -3.86
CA GLY A 57 -22.45 -11.35 -3.60
C GLY A 57 -23.21 -10.93 -4.86
N THR A 58 -23.15 -11.71 -5.94
CA THR A 58 -23.79 -11.37 -7.23
C THR A 58 -24.96 -12.32 -7.51
N SER A 59 -26.09 -11.75 -7.96
CA SER A 59 -27.28 -12.54 -8.26
C SER A 59 -27.08 -13.43 -9.50
N ILE A 60 -27.80 -14.54 -9.55
CA ILE A 60 -27.71 -15.50 -10.66
C ILE A 60 -28.21 -14.87 -11.94
N GLU A 61 -29.27 -14.06 -11.86
CA GLU A 61 -29.82 -13.33 -12.99
C GLU A 61 -28.75 -12.42 -13.60
N LYS A 62 -27.98 -11.71 -12.75
CA LYS A 62 -26.91 -10.84 -13.21
C LYS A 62 -25.75 -11.61 -13.83
N LEU A 63 -25.39 -12.76 -13.24
CA LEU A 63 -24.37 -13.64 -13.82
C LEU A 63 -24.81 -14.19 -15.19
N LYS A 64 -26.08 -14.54 -15.35
CA LYS A 64 -26.65 -14.95 -16.64
C LYS A 64 -26.57 -13.82 -17.67
N GLU A 65 -26.88 -12.57 -17.31
CA GLU A 65 -26.69 -11.39 -18.18
C GLU A 65 -25.22 -11.22 -18.61
N LEU A 66 -24.27 -11.50 -17.70
CA LEU A 66 -22.83 -11.43 -17.99
C LEU A 66 -22.32 -12.59 -18.87
N GLY A 67 -23.17 -13.60 -19.11
CA GLY A 67 -22.93 -14.76 -19.97
C GLY A 67 -22.65 -16.07 -19.23
N TYR A 68 -22.77 -16.12 -17.91
CA TYR A 68 -22.60 -17.36 -17.14
C TYR A 68 -23.90 -18.17 -17.15
N SER A 69 -23.95 -19.20 -18.00
CA SER A 69 -25.15 -20.02 -18.19
C SER A 69 -25.10 -21.38 -17.48
N HIS A 70 -23.91 -21.97 -17.34
CA HIS A 70 -23.71 -23.30 -16.77
C HIS A 70 -22.63 -23.27 -15.68
N ASP A 71 -22.71 -24.24 -14.77
CA ASP A 71 -21.66 -24.54 -13.80
C ASP A 71 -20.52 -25.37 -14.43
N ILE A 72 -19.53 -25.74 -13.62
CA ILE A 72 -18.37 -26.55 -14.05
C ILE A 72 -18.74 -27.95 -14.55
N ASP A 73 -19.86 -28.50 -14.09
CA ASP A 73 -20.35 -29.84 -14.46
C ASP A 73 -21.26 -29.78 -15.70
N GLY A 74 -21.50 -28.58 -16.24
CA GLY A 74 -22.36 -28.34 -17.39
C GLY A 74 -23.85 -28.23 -17.06
N ASN A 75 -24.23 -28.21 -15.78
CA ASN A 75 -25.62 -28.01 -15.38
C ASN A 75 -26.00 -26.53 -15.48
N PRO A 76 -27.26 -26.19 -15.77
CA PRO A 76 -27.73 -24.80 -15.74
C PRO A 76 -27.47 -24.12 -14.39
N LEU A 77 -27.06 -22.85 -14.43
CA LEU A 77 -26.82 -22.06 -13.22
C LEU A 77 -28.15 -21.62 -12.60
N GLU A 78 -28.51 -22.22 -11.46
CA GLU A 78 -29.80 -22.01 -10.78
C GLU A 78 -29.65 -21.79 -9.27
N ASN A 79 -28.53 -22.20 -8.68
CA ASN A 79 -28.26 -22.14 -7.25
C ASN A 79 -26.98 -21.32 -6.96
N PRO A 80 -26.99 -20.39 -5.97
CA PRO A 80 -25.82 -19.58 -5.64
C PRO A 80 -24.64 -20.36 -5.06
N GLU A 81 -24.85 -21.63 -4.68
CA GLU A 81 -23.81 -22.53 -4.20
C GLU A 81 -23.13 -23.37 -5.30
N GLN A 82 -23.60 -23.26 -6.55
CA GLN A 82 -22.92 -23.90 -7.68
C GLN A 82 -21.57 -23.24 -7.94
N THR A 83 -20.58 -24.08 -8.26
CA THR A 83 -19.24 -23.62 -8.64
C THR A 83 -19.22 -23.28 -10.12
N VAL A 84 -18.82 -22.07 -10.45
CA VAL A 84 -18.76 -21.55 -11.81
C VAL A 84 -17.31 -21.25 -12.17
N GLU A 85 -16.90 -21.59 -13.40
CA GLU A 85 -15.58 -21.25 -13.92
C GLU A 85 -15.46 -19.73 -14.17
N LEU A 86 -14.42 -19.11 -13.64
CA LEU A 86 -14.15 -17.69 -13.85
C LEU A 86 -13.65 -17.44 -15.28
N ARG A 87 -14.31 -16.53 -16.01
CA ARG A 87 -13.85 -16.13 -17.35
C ARG A 87 -12.56 -15.33 -17.25
N MET A 88 -11.77 -15.38 -18.31
CA MET A 88 -10.38 -14.92 -18.33
C MET A 88 -10.14 -13.52 -17.78
N GLN A 89 -10.93 -12.54 -18.21
CA GLN A 89 -10.77 -11.12 -17.84
C GLN A 89 -11.83 -10.67 -16.84
N ASP A 90 -12.60 -11.60 -16.28
CA ASP A 90 -13.56 -11.29 -15.23
C ASP A 90 -12.84 -11.27 -13.88
N VAL A 91 -13.17 -10.27 -13.06
CA VAL A 91 -12.47 -9.99 -11.80
C VAL A 91 -13.45 -9.73 -10.67
N VAL A 92 -13.06 -10.17 -9.49
CA VAL A 92 -13.75 -9.92 -8.22
C VAL A 92 -12.87 -8.98 -7.40
N ILE A 93 -13.39 -7.79 -7.13
CA ILE A 93 -12.62 -6.72 -6.50
C ILE A 93 -13.01 -6.54 -5.02
N PRO A 94 -12.13 -5.95 -4.19
CA PRO A 94 -12.47 -5.59 -2.82
C PRO A 94 -13.73 -4.73 -2.75
N TYR A 95 -14.59 -4.96 -1.76
CA TYR A 95 -15.80 -4.15 -1.55
C TYR A 95 -15.46 -2.66 -1.27
N GLU A 96 -14.33 -2.40 -0.58
CA GLU A 96 -13.82 -1.03 -0.40
C GLU A 96 -13.42 -0.37 -1.73
N SER A 97 -12.86 -1.15 -2.67
CA SER A 97 -12.55 -0.68 -4.04
C SER A 97 -13.83 -0.29 -4.76
N GLY A 98 -14.87 -1.14 -4.72
CA GLY A 98 -16.17 -0.85 -5.34
C GLY A 98 -16.77 0.48 -4.88
N LYS A 99 -16.74 0.77 -3.57
CA LYS A 99 -17.21 2.06 -3.01
C LYS A 99 -16.41 3.25 -3.54
N TYR A 100 -15.09 3.10 -3.65
CA TYR A 100 -14.22 4.12 -4.20
C TYR A 100 -14.50 4.35 -5.69
N LEU A 101 -14.63 3.28 -6.48
CA LEU A 101 -14.95 3.34 -7.92
C LEU A 101 -16.32 3.99 -8.19
N VAL A 102 -17.34 3.75 -7.36
CA VAL A 102 -18.64 4.45 -7.47
C VAL A 102 -18.48 5.97 -7.34
N SER A 103 -17.57 6.42 -6.46
CA SER A 103 -17.28 7.84 -6.32
C SER A 103 -16.58 8.40 -7.57
N ILE A 104 -15.74 7.59 -8.22
CA ILE A 104 -15.12 7.93 -9.52
C ILE A 104 -16.18 7.99 -10.63
N CYS A 105 -17.14 7.06 -10.69
CA CYS A 105 -18.25 7.11 -11.65
C CYS A 105 -19.03 8.43 -11.54
N LYS A 106 -19.40 8.84 -10.31
CA LYS A 106 -20.09 10.11 -10.07
C LYS A 106 -19.25 11.34 -10.46
N TYR A 107 -17.94 11.26 -10.23
CA TYR A 107 -17.00 12.27 -10.71
C TYR A 107 -16.98 12.36 -12.24
N ILE A 108 -16.88 11.23 -12.94
CA ILE A 108 -16.87 11.17 -14.41
C ILE A 108 -18.18 11.73 -14.98
N ASP A 109 -19.33 11.32 -14.44
CA ASP A 109 -20.63 11.80 -14.91
C ASP A 109 -20.77 13.31 -14.70
N THR A 110 -20.40 13.81 -13.52
CA THR A 110 -20.39 15.26 -13.23
C THR A 110 -19.45 16.02 -14.17
N LEU A 111 -18.30 15.43 -14.47
CA LEU A 111 -17.32 16.02 -15.39
C LEU A 111 -17.84 16.04 -16.83
N LEU A 112 -18.46 14.96 -17.29
CA LEU A 112 -19.09 14.89 -18.61
C LEU A 112 -20.18 15.95 -18.76
N GLU A 113 -21.07 16.08 -17.78
CA GLU A 113 -22.17 17.04 -17.83
C GLU A 113 -21.70 18.50 -17.72
N LYS A 114 -20.92 18.82 -16.68
CA LYS A 114 -20.61 20.22 -16.33
C LYS A 114 -19.42 20.78 -17.09
N PHE A 115 -18.40 19.97 -17.37
CA PHE A 115 -17.17 20.43 -17.99
C PHE A 115 -17.17 20.17 -19.50
N TYR A 116 -17.64 19.00 -19.94
CA TYR A 116 -17.65 18.62 -21.35
C TYR A 116 -18.98 18.85 -22.08
N GLY A 117 -20.08 19.15 -21.36
CA GLY A 117 -21.41 19.33 -21.96
C GLY A 117 -21.95 18.08 -22.64
N LYS A 118 -21.62 16.89 -22.11
CA LYS A 118 -22.04 15.56 -22.59
C LYS A 118 -22.96 14.87 -21.60
N THR A 119 -23.66 13.84 -22.06
CA THR A 119 -24.51 13.00 -21.21
C THR A 119 -23.66 12.17 -20.24
N ALA A 120 -24.18 11.94 -19.03
CA ALA A 120 -23.61 10.99 -18.09
C ALA A 120 -23.48 9.58 -18.70
N PHE A 121 -22.43 8.87 -18.33
CA PHE A 121 -22.07 7.55 -18.90
C PHE A 121 -22.41 6.41 -17.95
N TYR A 122 -22.02 6.51 -16.67
CA TYR A 122 -22.19 5.42 -15.70
C TYR A 122 -23.59 5.43 -15.09
N ASN A 123 -24.06 6.57 -14.59
CA ASN A 123 -25.33 6.71 -13.86
C ASN A 123 -25.46 5.75 -12.66
N VAL A 124 -24.33 5.45 -12.02
CA VAL A 124 -24.22 4.45 -10.94
C VAL A 124 -24.40 5.10 -9.56
N SER A 125 -25.27 4.52 -8.75
CA SER A 125 -25.55 4.98 -7.37
C SER A 125 -24.88 4.11 -6.31
N ASN A 126 -24.82 2.80 -6.53
CA ASN A 126 -24.32 1.77 -5.62
C ASN A 126 -23.27 0.87 -6.29
N SER A 127 -22.58 0.03 -5.51
CA SER A 127 -21.56 -0.87 -6.04
C SER A 127 -22.13 -2.00 -6.90
N GLU A 128 -23.36 -2.45 -6.66
CA GLU A 128 -23.97 -3.56 -7.41
C GLU A 128 -24.21 -3.18 -8.88
N GLU A 129 -24.56 -1.93 -9.15
CA GLU A 129 -24.72 -1.38 -10.49
C GLU A 129 -23.39 -1.26 -11.27
N LEU A 130 -22.24 -1.32 -10.59
CA LEU A 130 -20.93 -1.32 -11.24
C LEU A 130 -20.58 -2.69 -11.85
N ILE A 131 -21.33 -3.74 -11.50
CA ILE A 131 -21.12 -5.10 -12.04
C ILE A 131 -21.36 -5.10 -13.56
N GLY A 132 -20.36 -5.55 -14.30
CA GLY A 132 -20.32 -5.56 -15.76
C GLY A 132 -19.55 -4.40 -16.37
N HIS A 133 -19.22 -3.35 -15.61
CA HIS A 133 -18.37 -2.28 -16.11
C HIS A 133 -16.90 -2.70 -16.22
N LEU A 134 -16.20 -2.06 -17.17
CA LEU A 134 -14.81 -2.34 -17.48
C LEU A 134 -13.86 -1.51 -16.63
N ILE A 135 -12.82 -2.17 -16.16
CA ILE A 135 -11.69 -1.59 -15.45
C ILE A 135 -10.39 -1.89 -16.18
N ILE A 136 -9.35 -1.15 -15.82
CA ILE A 136 -7.97 -1.43 -16.20
C ILE A 136 -7.24 -1.85 -14.93
N GLY A 137 -6.60 -3.01 -14.96
CA GLY A 137 -5.56 -3.38 -14.02
C GLY A 137 -4.20 -2.97 -14.57
N LEU A 138 -3.43 -2.23 -13.78
CA LEU A 138 -2.09 -1.78 -14.15
C LEU A 138 -1.09 -2.15 -13.05
N ALA A 139 -0.06 -2.88 -13.43
CA ALA A 139 1.02 -3.25 -12.53
C ALA A 139 2.06 -2.13 -12.41
N PRO A 140 2.56 -1.85 -11.19
CA PRO A 140 3.82 -1.13 -11.01
C PRO A 140 4.94 -1.66 -11.91
N HIS A 141 5.78 -0.74 -12.39
CA HIS A 141 6.88 -0.93 -13.33
C HIS A 141 6.47 -1.36 -14.74
N THR A 142 5.19 -1.26 -15.08
CA THR A 142 4.67 -1.54 -16.43
C THR A 142 3.99 -0.31 -17.02
N SER A 143 3.70 -0.36 -18.33
CA SER A 143 3.03 0.72 -19.06
C SER A 143 1.84 0.25 -19.91
N VAL A 144 1.46 -1.02 -19.74
CA VAL A 144 0.33 -1.65 -20.44
C VAL A 144 -0.73 -1.99 -19.40
N GLY A 145 -1.88 -1.34 -19.50
CA GLY A 145 -3.05 -1.67 -18.70
C GLY A 145 -3.81 -2.84 -19.33
N ILE A 146 -4.26 -3.79 -18.51
CA ILE A 146 -5.05 -4.93 -18.98
C ILE A 146 -6.51 -4.69 -18.64
N VAL A 147 -7.40 -4.78 -19.63
CA VAL A 147 -8.84 -4.64 -19.40
C VAL A 147 -9.35 -5.82 -18.60
N GLY A 148 -10.19 -5.53 -17.61
CA GLY A 148 -10.96 -6.51 -16.86
C GLY A 148 -12.41 -6.07 -16.73
N ARG A 149 -13.31 -6.99 -16.38
CA ARG A 149 -14.73 -6.73 -16.14
C ARG A 149 -15.09 -7.13 -14.72
N ILE A 150 -15.73 -6.23 -13.99
CA ILE A 150 -16.14 -6.51 -12.61
C ILE A 150 -17.32 -7.47 -12.63
N ILE A 151 -17.22 -8.59 -11.92
CA ILE A 151 -18.32 -9.55 -11.79
C ILE A 151 -18.89 -9.68 -10.38
N GLY A 152 -18.22 -9.11 -9.37
CA GLY A 152 -18.68 -9.15 -7.98
C GLY A 152 -17.63 -8.61 -7.01
N TYR A 153 -17.90 -8.78 -5.72
CA TYR A 153 -17.12 -8.19 -4.63
C TYR A 153 -16.71 -9.21 -3.57
N SER A 154 -15.57 -8.97 -2.95
CA SER A 154 -15.13 -9.70 -1.75
C SER A 154 -14.99 -8.78 -0.55
N GLU A 155 -15.17 -9.32 0.66
CA GLU A 155 -14.89 -8.59 1.92
C GLU A 155 -13.39 -8.51 2.26
N THR A 156 -12.51 -8.96 1.36
CA THR A 156 -11.05 -8.95 1.53
C THR A 156 -10.42 -7.72 0.87
N HIS A 157 -9.15 -7.45 1.17
CA HIS A 157 -8.34 -6.40 0.53
C HIS A 157 -7.62 -6.89 -0.74
N VAL A 158 -8.15 -7.95 -1.37
CA VAL A 158 -7.48 -8.69 -2.42
C VAL A 158 -8.33 -8.67 -3.69
N CYS A 159 -7.69 -8.44 -4.83
CA CYS A 159 -8.29 -8.57 -6.15
C CYS A 159 -8.13 -10.01 -6.64
N PHE A 160 -9.26 -10.71 -6.78
CA PHE A 160 -9.28 -12.06 -7.33
C PHE A 160 -9.54 -12.02 -8.84
N ALA A 161 -8.73 -12.76 -9.58
CA ALA A 161 -8.84 -12.87 -11.03
C ALA A 161 -8.13 -14.14 -11.51
N THR A 162 -8.31 -14.49 -12.78
CA THR A 162 -7.59 -15.64 -13.34
C THR A 162 -6.07 -15.44 -13.28
N PRO A 163 -5.29 -16.52 -13.12
CA PRO A 163 -3.82 -16.47 -13.21
C PRO A 163 -3.33 -15.81 -14.51
N ASN A 164 -4.04 -16.03 -15.62
CA ASN A 164 -3.76 -15.41 -16.91
C ASN A 164 -3.91 -13.88 -16.88
N TRP A 165 -4.95 -13.36 -16.23
CA TRP A 165 -5.14 -11.92 -16.09
C TRP A 165 -4.05 -11.27 -15.23
N HIS A 166 -3.60 -11.95 -14.17
CA HIS A 166 -2.47 -11.51 -13.34
C HIS A 166 -1.14 -11.57 -14.11
N SER A 167 -0.86 -12.67 -14.80
CA SER A 167 0.34 -12.80 -15.61
C SER A 167 0.39 -11.84 -16.81
N ALA A 168 -0.75 -11.50 -17.43
CA ALA A 168 -0.82 -10.48 -18.47
C ALA A 168 -0.35 -9.10 -17.98
N LYS A 169 -0.54 -8.81 -16.69
CA LYS A 169 -0.01 -7.62 -16.01
C LYS A 169 1.44 -7.78 -15.55
N ARG A 170 2.09 -8.89 -15.89
CA ARG A 170 3.43 -9.30 -15.44
C ARG A 170 3.53 -9.54 -13.93
N ARG A 171 2.51 -10.18 -13.35
CA ARG A 171 2.46 -10.56 -11.94
C ARG A 171 2.53 -12.07 -11.74
N ASP A 172 3.28 -12.47 -10.72
CA ASP A 172 3.41 -13.86 -10.29
C ASP A 172 2.48 -14.19 -9.11
N ALA A 173 1.86 -13.15 -8.51
CA ALA A 173 0.94 -13.26 -7.37
C ALA A 173 1.60 -13.83 -6.09
N ASP A 174 2.86 -13.49 -5.86
CA ASP A 174 3.67 -13.81 -4.67
C ASP A 174 3.62 -12.72 -3.58
N GLY A 175 2.58 -11.88 -3.60
CA GLY A 175 2.44 -10.69 -2.75
C GLY A 175 2.41 -9.38 -3.54
N ASP A 176 2.50 -9.45 -4.86
CA ASP A 176 2.32 -8.34 -5.79
C ASP A 176 1.00 -7.59 -5.57
N ALA A 177 1.06 -6.26 -5.73
CA ALA A 177 -0.10 -5.38 -5.74
C ALA A 177 -0.21 -4.64 -7.07
N ASP A 178 -1.43 -4.45 -7.53
CA ASP A 178 -1.75 -3.72 -8.75
C ASP A 178 -2.74 -2.60 -8.49
N SER A 179 -2.69 -1.60 -9.36
CA SER A 179 -3.66 -0.51 -9.38
C SER A 179 -4.85 -0.88 -10.25
N ILE A 180 -6.04 -0.65 -9.72
CA ILE A 180 -7.32 -0.76 -10.40
C ILE A 180 -7.82 0.66 -10.73
N MET A 181 -8.22 0.89 -11.97
CA MET A 181 -8.81 2.15 -12.43
C MET A 181 -9.99 1.89 -13.38
N LEU A 182 -10.93 2.83 -13.47
CA LEU A 182 -12.03 2.74 -14.43
C LEU A 182 -11.51 3.02 -15.85
N LEU A 183 -11.97 2.24 -16.83
CA LEU A 183 -11.57 2.43 -18.23
C LEU A 183 -11.85 3.86 -18.73
N MET A 184 -13.03 4.40 -18.43
CA MET A 184 -13.40 5.76 -18.86
C MET A 184 -12.58 6.86 -18.15
N ASP A 185 -12.17 6.63 -16.90
CA ASP A 185 -11.30 7.56 -16.18
C ASP A 185 -9.95 7.70 -16.89
N SER A 186 -9.35 6.56 -17.22
CA SER A 186 -8.09 6.50 -17.96
C SER A 186 -8.21 7.16 -19.33
N LEU A 187 -9.35 7.05 -20.03
CA LEU A 187 -9.52 7.68 -21.34
C LEU A 187 -9.72 9.20 -21.25
N LEU A 188 -10.41 9.70 -20.23
CA LEU A 188 -10.74 11.12 -20.10
C LEU A 188 -9.67 11.97 -19.41
N ASN A 189 -8.97 11.38 -18.43
CA ASN A 189 -8.12 12.13 -17.51
C ASN A 189 -6.63 11.86 -17.68
N PHE A 190 -6.25 10.77 -18.34
CA PHE A 190 -4.87 10.51 -18.67
C PHE A 190 -4.34 11.50 -19.71
N SER A 191 -3.13 12.01 -19.50
CA SER A 191 -2.35 12.68 -20.54
C SER A 191 -0.87 12.42 -20.35
N ARG A 192 -0.17 12.11 -21.45
CA ARG A 192 1.30 12.01 -21.45
C ARG A 192 1.97 13.33 -21.03
N GLN A 193 1.32 14.46 -21.24
CA GLN A 193 1.83 15.79 -20.86
C GLN A 193 1.90 15.99 -19.33
N PHE A 194 1.30 15.12 -18.53
CA PHE A 194 1.42 15.15 -17.07
C PHE A 194 2.59 14.31 -16.56
N LEU A 195 3.11 13.40 -17.38
CA LEU A 195 4.20 12.51 -17.00
C LEU A 195 5.54 13.25 -16.99
N SER A 196 6.45 12.76 -16.15
CA SER A 196 7.82 13.27 -16.09
C SER A 196 8.66 12.64 -17.20
N ASP A 197 9.58 13.43 -17.75
CA ASP A 197 10.59 12.98 -18.72
C ASP A 197 11.81 12.31 -18.07
N ALA A 198 11.90 12.31 -16.74
CA ALA A 198 12.96 11.62 -16.04
C ALA A 198 12.88 10.10 -16.29
N ILE A 199 14.01 9.40 -16.17
CA ILE A 199 14.08 7.93 -16.31
C ILE A 199 13.07 7.29 -15.35
N GLY A 200 12.17 6.48 -15.89
CA GLY A 200 11.09 5.83 -15.12
C GLY A 200 9.82 6.67 -14.96
N GLY A 201 9.79 7.92 -15.43
CA GLY A 201 8.61 8.80 -15.35
C GLY A 201 7.41 8.30 -16.16
N LEU A 202 7.69 7.58 -17.25
CA LEU A 202 6.69 6.94 -18.14
C LEU A 202 6.19 5.59 -17.63
N MET A 203 6.87 4.99 -16.64
CA MET A 203 6.43 3.75 -16.02
C MET A 203 5.25 4.04 -15.08
N ASP A 204 4.44 3.02 -14.82
CA ASP A 204 3.24 3.10 -13.98
C ASP A 204 2.16 4.00 -14.59
N ALA A 205 2.07 4.11 -15.91
CA ALA A 205 0.99 4.83 -16.59
C ALA A 205 0.42 3.95 -17.71
N PRO A 206 -0.91 3.95 -17.94
CA PRO A 206 -1.54 3.11 -18.96
C PRO A 206 -1.29 3.70 -20.37
N LEU A 207 -0.03 3.68 -20.84
CA LEU A 207 0.34 4.17 -22.17
C LEU A 207 -0.33 3.37 -23.28
N LEU A 208 -0.51 2.08 -23.05
CA LEU A 208 -1.25 1.16 -23.91
C LEU A 208 -2.28 0.42 -23.07
N VAL A 209 -3.38 0.02 -23.71
CA VAL A 209 -4.43 -0.78 -23.08
C VAL A 209 -4.62 -2.04 -23.91
N GLN A 210 -4.42 -3.20 -23.30
CA GLN A 210 -4.65 -4.50 -23.92
C GLN A 210 -6.10 -4.93 -23.68
N PRO A 211 -6.93 -5.02 -24.74
CA PRO A 211 -8.34 -5.34 -24.59
C PRO A 211 -8.61 -6.83 -24.39
N LEU A 212 -7.74 -7.70 -24.91
CA LEU A 212 -7.91 -9.15 -24.89
C LEU A 212 -6.66 -9.82 -24.32
N VAL A 213 -6.87 -10.73 -23.36
CA VAL A 213 -5.81 -11.59 -22.82
C VAL A 213 -5.86 -12.94 -23.50
N LEU A 214 -4.73 -13.39 -24.04
CA LEU A 214 -4.60 -14.69 -24.69
C LEU A 214 -3.74 -15.61 -23.79
N PRO A 215 -4.23 -16.80 -23.39
CA PRO A 215 -3.51 -17.68 -22.46
C PRO A 215 -2.10 -18.04 -22.91
N HIS A 216 -1.92 -18.28 -24.22
CA HIS A 216 -0.62 -18.70 -24.76
C HIS A 216 0.45 -17.60 -24.66
N GLU A 217 0.07 -16.34 -24.45
CA GLU A 217 0.99 -15.22 -24.22
C GLU A 217 1.36 -15.06 -22.74
N SER A 218 0.62 -15.72 -21.83
CA SER A 218 0.91 -15.71 -20.40
C SER A 218 2.26 -16.38 -20.09
N GLN A 219 2.89 -15.93 -19.00
CA GLN A 219 4.17 -16.48 -18.55
C GLN A 219 4.02 -17.94 -18.08
N PRO A 220 5.11 -18.73 -18.09
CA PRO A 220 5.10 -20.13 -17.66
C PRO A 220 4.47 -20.39 -16.28
N GLN A 221 4.61 -19.44 -15.35
CA GLN A 221 4.03 -19.50 -14.01
C GLN A 221 2.50 -19.64 -14.05
N ALA A 222 1.83 -18.98 -14.99
CA ALA A 222 0.37 -19.08 -15.16
C ALA A 222 -0.09 -20.37 -15.83
N HIS A 223 0.84 -21.18 -16.37
CA HIS A 223 0.54 -22.48 -16.98
C HIS A 223 0.77 -23.64 -16.02
N ASN A 224 1.62 -23.46 -15.01
CA ASN A 224 2.03 -24.50 -14.07
C ASN A 224 1.21 -24.42 -12.77
N LEU A 225 -0.11 -24.61 -12.88
CA LEU A 225 -1.03 -24.56 -11.72
C LEU A 225 -1.80 -25.87 -11.53
N GLU A 226 -2.07 -26.18 -10.27
CA GLU A 226 -2.99 -27.24 -9.86
C GLU A 226 -4.17 -26.61 -9.14
N VAL A 227 -5.39 -27.03 -9.50
CA VAL A 227 -6.62 -26.48 -8.91
C VAL A 227 -7.06 -27.36 -7.75
N THR A 228 -7.37 -26.75 -6.61
CA THR A 228 -7.90 -27.44 -5.42
C THR A 228 -9.25 -26.86 -5.00
N THR A 229 -10.04 -27.64 -4.25
CA THR A 229 -11.37 -27.23 -3.81
C THR A 229 -11.30 -26.50 -2.47
N THR A 230 -12.11 -25.46 -2.33
CA THR A 230 -12.22 -24.65 -1.11
C THR A 230 -13.68 -24.41 -0.75
N SER A 231 -13.97 -24.30 0.55
CA SER A 231 -15.34 -24.07 1.03
C SER A 231 -15.73 -22.57 1.06
N SER A 232 -14.76 -21.68 1.24
CA SER A 232 -14.97 -20.24 1.31
C SER A 232 -13.79 -19.48 0.70
N LEU A 233 -14.08 -18.32 0.12
CA LEU A 233 -13.09 -17.36 -0.36
C LEU A 233 -12.59 -16.43 0.75
N THR A 234 -13.45 -16.16 1.73
CA THR A 234 -13.18 -15.21 2.82
C THR A 234 -13.12 -15.93 4.16
N THR A 235 -12.42 -15.32 5.11
CA THR A 235 -12.41 -15.76 6.52
C THR A 235 -13.08 -14.70 7.38
N SER A 236 -13.37 -15.02 8.64
CA SER A 236 -14.02 -14.10 9.59
C SER A 236 -13.23 -12.83 9.90
N LYS A 237 -11.93 -12.77 9.54
CA LYS A 237 -11.07 -11.59 9.74
C LYS A 237 -10.41 -11.20 8.43
N SER A 238 -10.89 -10.12 7.82
CA SER A 238 -10.36 -9.59 6.56
C SER A 238 -9.09 -8.75 6.69
N ARG A 239 -8.69 -8.38 7.92
CA ARG A 239 -7.50 -7.52 8.19
C ARG A 239 -6.47 -8.23 9.04
N SER A 240 -5.20 -8.00 8.71
CA SER A 240 -4.07 -8.52 9.48
C SER A 240 -3.98 -7.85 10.86
N ALA A 241 -3.63 -8.63 11.88
CA ALA A 241 -3.38 -8.10 13.23
C ALA A 241 -2.21 -7.10 13.26
N TYR A 242 -1.25 -7.22 12.33
CA TYR A 242 -0.13 -6.30 12.21
C TYR A 242 -0.57 -4.85 12.00
N SER A 243 -1.62 -4.66 11.18
CA SER A 243 -2.14 -3.33 10.85
C SER A 243 -2.89 -2.65 12.01
N THR A 244 -3.41 -3.45 12.96
CA THR A 244 -4.14 -2.94 14.14
C THR A 244 -3.22 -2.56 15.30
N LEU A 245 -1.95 -2.99 15.27
CA LEU A 245 -0.97 -2.70 16.31
C LEU A 245 -0.34 -1.31 16.07
N GLY A 246 -0.39 -0.46 17.09
CA GLY A 246 0.09 0.91 17.00
C GLY A 246 1.62 1.00 17.03
N SER A 247 2.25 0.58 18.13
CA SER A 247 3.68 0.77 18.31
C SER A 247 4.50 -0.40 17.75
N MET A 248 5.77 -0.11 17.38
CA MET A 248 6.72 -1.17 17.00
C MET A 248 6.98 -2.13 18.17
N LEU A 249 6.95 -1.64 19.41
CA LEU A 249 7.13 -2.48 20.59
C LEU A 249 6.01 -3.50 20.70
N ASP A 250 4.75 -3.08 20.48
CA ASP A 250 3.60 -3.99 20.50
C ASP A 250 3.70 -5.05 19.39
N LYS A 251 4.12 -4.63 18.19
CA LYS A 251 4.35 -5.53 17.04
C LYS A 251 5.41 -6.58 17.36
N PHE A 252 6.52 -6.15 17.96
CA PHE A 252 7.60 -7.03 18.35
C PHE A 252 7.17 -7.99 19.48
N ASP A 253 6.48 -7.48 20.51
CA ASP A 253 6.01 -8.30 21.62
C ASP A 253 5.01 -9.37 21.15
N MET A 254 4.15 -9.05 20.17
CA MET A 254 3.27 -10.04 19.54
C MET A 254 4.03 -11.05 18.65
N GLN A 255 5.06 -10.61 17.93
CA GLN A 255 5.92 -11.53 17.17
C GLN A 255 6.60 -12.55 18.10
N VAL A 256 7.16 -12.09 19.22
CA VAL A 256 7.82 -12.97 20.19
C VAL A 256 6.82 -13.88 20.88
N ARG A 257 5.64 -13.36 21.25
CA ARG A 257 4.57 -14.20 21.80
C ARG A 257 4.14 -15.32 20.85
N ASN A 258 4.10 -15.04 19.55
CA ASN A 258 3.82 -16.09 18.56
C ASN A 258 4.95 -17.14 18.51
N ALA A 259 6.21 -16.70 18.59
CA ALA A 259 7.36 -17.61 18.66
C ALA A 259 7.32 -18.51 19.90
N GLU A 260 6.92 -17.98 21.06
CA GLU A 260 6.76 -18.75 22.31
C GLU A 260 5.64 -19.81 22.22
N LEU A 261 4.67 -19.64 21.31
CA LEU A 261 3.55 -20.57 21.13
C LEU A 261 3.82 -21.64 20.06
N ILE A 262 4.81 -21.45 19.19
CA ILE A 262 5.07 -22.34 18.05
C ILE A 262 6.29 -23.21 18.33
N ASP A 263 6.08 -24.53 18.42
CA ASP A 263 7.12 -25.51 18.73
C ASP A 263 8.27 -25.54 17.69
N ALA A 264 7.95 -25.28 16.42
CA ALA A 264 8.93 -25.26 15.34
C ALA A 264 9.89 -24.06 15.36
N VAL A 265 9.69 -23.10 16.27
CA VAL A 265 10.39 -21.81 16.26
C VAL A 265 11.19 -21.62 17.54
N ASN A 266 12.49 -21.38 17.41
CA ASN A 266 13.32 -21.03 18.55
C ASN A 266 13.23 -19.52 18.87
N THR A 267 12.59 -19.19 19.99
CA THR A 267 12.40 -17.80 20.41
C THR A 267 13.73 -17.08 20.67
N SER A 268 14.71 -17.75 21.30
CA SER A 268 16.01 -17.15 21.62
C SER A 268 16.80 -16.79 20.36
N GLU A 269 16.70 -17.63 19.32
CA GLU A 269 17.33 -17.39 18.02
C GLU A 269 16.71 -16.17 17.31
N ILE A 270 15.37 -16.08 17.26
CA ILE A 270 14.67 -14.91 16.69
C ILE A 270 15.08 -13.62 17.40
N VAL A 271 15.13 -13.63 18.74
CA VAL A 271 15.50 -12.44 19.51
C VAL A 271 16.96 -12.05 19.22
N SER A 272 17.86 -13.03 19.16
CA SER A 272 19.26 -12.84 18.77
C SER A 272 19.40 -12.22 17.37
N ASP A 273 18.64 -12.75 16.39
CA ASP A 273 18.67 -12.27 15.02
C ASP A 273 18.14 -10.84 14.92
N VAL A 274 17.03 -10.52 15.58
CA VAL A 274 16.47 -9.16 15.59
C VAL A 274 17.43 -8.17 16.24
N ILE A 275 18.12 -8.57 17.32
CA ILE A 275 19.14 -7.73 17.95
C ILE A 275 20.27 -7.42 16.97
N SER A 276 20.79 -8.44 16.28
CA SER A 276 21.97 -8.30 15.42
C SER A 276 21.69 -7.62 14.08
N THR A 277 20.54 -7.90 13.46
CA THR A 277 20.19 -7.43 12.11
C THR A 277 19.45 -6.09 12.10
N HIS A 278 18.67 -5.79 13.13
CA HIS A 278 17.82 -4.59 13.17
C HIS A 278 18.21 -3.64 14.30
N LEU A 279 18.17 -4.08 15.57
CA LEU A 279 18.29 -3.15 16.70
C LEU A 279 19.68 -2.53 16.81
N VAL A 280 20.74 -3.34 16.81
CA VAL A 280 22.12 -2.85 16.92
C VAL A 280 22.51 -1.95 15.74
N PRO A 281 22.25 -2.34 14.47
CA PRO A 281 22.48 -1.47 13.33
C PRO A 281 21.73 -0.14 13.41
N ASP A 282 20.46 -0.15 13.83
CA ASP A 282 19.65 1.06 13.96
C ASP A 282 20.16 1.99 15.05
N ILE A 283 20.52 1.46 16.23
CA ILE A 283 21.07 2.26 17.34
C ILE A 283 22.39 2.90 16.90
N MET A 284 23.31 2.12 16.35
CA MET A 284 24.61 2.61 15.88
C MET A 284 24.46 3.62 14.72
N GLY A 285 23.55 3.34 13.79
CA GLY A 285 23.25 4.20 12.65
C GLY A 285 22.71 5.55 13.11
N ASN A 286 21.73 5.54 14.01
CA ASN A 286 21.15 6.75 14.58
C ASN A 286 22.16 7.55 15.41
N LEU A 287 23.00 6.89 16.21
CA LEU A 287 24.05 7.56 17.00
C LEU A 287 25.10 8.24 16.10
N ARG A 288 25.61 7.52 15.09
CA ARG A 288 26.54 8.09 14.10
C ARG A 288 25.93 9.23 13.31
N ALA A 289 24.66 9.09 12.93
CA ALA A 289 23.94 10.13 12.20
C ALA A 289 23.69 11.36 13.08
N TYR A 290 23.36 11.17 14.37
CA TYR A 290 23.22 12.25 15.35
C TYR A 290 24.52 13.05 15.50
N ALA A 291 25.67 12.39 15.56
CA ALA A 291 26.97 13.06 15.65
C ALA A 291 27.36 13.87 14.40
N ARG A 292 26.83 13.50 13.21
CA ARG A 292 27.14 14.12 11.91
C ARG A 292 25.99 14.95 11.33
N GLN A 293 24.93 15.17 12.10
CA GLN A 293 23.68 15.72 11.61
C GLN A 293 23.78 17.18 11.15
N ASN A 294 22.80 17.57 10.34
CA ASN A 294 22.59 18.96 9.95
C ASN A 294 21.49 19.60 10.82
N PHE A 295 21.41 20.92 10.80
CA PHE A 295 20.41 21.70 11.50
C PHE A 295 19.45 22.33 10.51
N ARG A 296 18.14 22.17 10.71
CA ARG A 296 17.10 22.70 9.83
C ARG A 296 16.39 23.87 10.50
N CYS A 297 16.15 24.93 9.74
CA CYS A 297 15.35 26.06 10.21
C CYS A 297 13.84 25.76 10.18
N THR A 298 13.13 26.09 11.27
CA THR A 298 11.68 25.90 11.37
C THR A 298 10.86 26.83 10.48
N GLY A 299 11.37 28.03 10.19
CA GLY A 299 10.68 29.02 9.34
C GLY A 299 10.94 28.80 7.84
N CYS A 300 12.20 28.89 7.42
CA CYS A 300 12.55 28.86 5.98
C CYS A 300 12.94 27.47 5.45
N GLY A 301 13.09 26.46 6.31
CA GLY A 301 13.48 25.11 5.91
C GLY A 301 14.93 24.94 5.45
N LYS A 302 15.76 26.00 5.46
CA LYS A 302 17.18 25.93 5.07
C LYS A 302 17.96 25.02 6.02
N SER A 303 18.83 24.19 5.44
CA SER A 303 19.70 23.26 6.16
C SER A 303 21.10 23.82 6.33
N TYR A 304 21.65 23.71 7.53
CA TYR A 304 22.99 24.15 7.90
C TYR A 304 23.81 22.95 8.37
N ARG A 305 25.04 22.81 7.87
CA ARG A 305 25.94 21.74 8.29
C ARG A 305 26.41 21.88 9.75
N ARG A 306 26.47 23.11 10.25
CA ARG A 306 26.86 23.43 11.63
C ARG A 306 25.94 24.51 12.16
N MET A 307 25.71 24.50 13.47
CA MET A 307 24.97 25.57 14.14
C MET A 307 25.75 26.89 13.99
N PRO A 308 25.13 27.97 13.45
CA PRO A 308 25.73 29.29 13.46
C PRO A 308 25.98 29.75 14.89
N LEU A 309 27.02 30.57 15.12
CA LEU A 309 27.34 31.09 16.46
C LEU A 309 26.21 31.93 17.07
N ILE A 310 25.39 32.56 16.21
CA ILE A 310 24.20 33.34 16.59
C ILE A 310 23.05 32.41 17.07
N GLN A 311 23.18 31.08 16.89
CA GLN A 311 22.20 30.03 17.23
C GLN A 311 20.83 30.14 16.54
N THR A 312 20.62 31.15 15.70
CA THR A 312 19.44 31.33 14.87
C THR A 312 19.78 31.22 13.39
N CYS A 313 18.76 30.95 12.58
CA CYS A 313 18.85 31.08 11.14
C CYS A 313 18.98 32.58 10.76
N VAL A 314 19.47 32.84 9.55
CA VAL A 314 19.48 34.18 8.93
C VAL A 314 18.09 34.82 8.90
N CYS A 315 17.01 34.01 8.83
CA CYS A 315 15.64 34.50 8.91
C CYS A 315 15.10 34.71 10.34
N GLY A 316 15.97 34.69 11.37
CA GLY A 316 15.60 34.91 12.78
C GLY A 316 14.92 33.73 13.49
N HIS A 317 14.61 32.64 12.78
CA HIS A 317 13.95 31.47 13.36
C HIS A 317 14.94 30.47 13.97
N LYS A 318 14.48 29.68 14.94
CA LYS A 318 15.27 28.63 15.60
C LYS A 318 15.68 27.53 14.62
N LEU A 319 16.86 26.98 14.87
CA LEU A 319 17.37 25.80 14.20
C LEU A 319 17.13 24.57 15.07
N ILE A 320 16.60 23.51 14.47
CA ILE A 320 16.36 22.23 15.13
C ILE A 320 17.30 21.16 14.55
N PRO A 321 17.83 20.24 15.37
CA PRO A 321 18.56 19.09 14.89
C PRO A 321 17.64 18.18 14.06
N THR A 322 18.17 17.54 13.01
CA THR A 322 17.38 16.59 12.20
C THR A 322 17.10 15.28 12.93
N ILE A 323 17.97 14.88 13.87
CA ILE A 323 17.85 13.67 14.67
C ILE A 323 17.78 14.08 16.14
N THR A 324 16.79 13.57 16.86
CA THR A 324 16.58 13.91 18.28
C THR A 324 17.22 12.86 19.18
N ARG A 325 17.51 13.22 20.43
CA ARG A 325 17.96 12.24 21.45
C ARG A 325 16.98 11.06 21.57
N GLY A 326 15.69 11.35 21.60
CA GLY A 326 14.65 10.33 21.72
C GLY A 326 14.63 9.29 20.59
N SER A 327 15.02 9.66 19.36
CA SER A 327 15.12 8.68 18.27
C SER A 327 16.28 7.70 18.45
N VAL A 328 17.37 8.12 19.10
CA VAL A 328 18.52 7.25 19.40
C VAL A 328 18.18 6.30 20.57
N GLU A 329 17.55 6.81 21.62
CA GLU A 329 17.25 6.03 22.84
C GLU A 329 16.08 5.05 22.69
N LYS A 330 15.18 5.27 21.72
CA LYS A 330 13.96 4.46 21.54
C LYS A 330 14.25 2.96 21.48
N TYR A 331 15.23 2.55 20.69
CA TYR A 331 15.58 1.14 20.51
C TYR A 331 16.48 0.58 21.60
N LEU A 332 17.25 1.42 22.29
CA LEU A 332 18.09 0.99 23.39
C LEU A 332 17.26 0.40 24.53
N LYS A 333 16.14 1.03 24.89
CA LYS A 333 15.23 0.54 25.93
C LYS A 333 14.68 -0.85 25.60
N LEU A 334 14.29 -1.06 24.35
CA LEU A 334 13.84 -2.37 23.85
C LEU A 334 14.99 -3.39 23.92
N ALA A 335 16.16 -3.05 23.39
CA ALA A 335 17.31 -3.93 23.33
C ALA A 335 17.74 -4.43 24.72
N LYS A 336 17.81 -3.54 25.73
CA LYS A 336 18.07 -3.93 27.13
C LYS A 336 17.04 -4.94 27.64
N ARG A 337 15.75 -4.64 27.49
CA ARG A 337 14.65 -5.52 27.91
C ARG A 337 14.75 -6.94 27.31
N LEU A 338 15.19 -7.05 26.05
CA LEU A 338 15.30 -8.34 25.36
C LEU A 338 16.49 -9.17 25.85
N VAL A 339 17.63 -8.52 26.04
CA VAL A 339 18.84 -9.16 26.58
C VAL A 339 18.63 -9.66 28.01
N ASP A 340 17.83 -8.95 28.81
CA ASP A 340 17.53 -9.35 30.18
C ASP A 340 16.52 -10.50 30.26
N LYS A 341 15.54 -10.54 29.33
CA LYS A 341 14.46 -11.52 29.35
C LYS A 341 14.82 -12.84 28.65
N TYR A 342 15.58 -12.79 27.57
CA TYR A 342 15.88 -13.95 26.73
C TYR A 342 17.34 -14.37 26.83
N ASP A 343 17.58 -15.66 26.61
CA ASP A 343 18.93 -16.19 26.52
C ASP A 343 19.56 -15.78 25.19
N VAL A 344 20.49 -14.82 25.26
CA VAL A 344 21.21 -14.26 24.12
C VAL A 344 22.70 -14.34 24.38
N SER A 345 23.49 -14.38 23.31
CA SER A 345 24.95 -14.52 23.42
C SER A 345 25.57 -13.41 24.29
N GLU A 346 26.62 -13.77 25.04
CA GLU A 346 27.36 -12.81 25.87
C GLU A 346 27.90 -11.63 25.04
N TYR A 347 28.26 -11.88 23.78
CA TYR A 347 28.68 -10.83 22.86
C TYR A 347 27.57 -9.81 22.59
N GLN A 348 26.36 -10.27 22.29
CA GLN A 348 25.21 -9.37 22.06
C GLN A 348 24.85 -8.58 23.31
N ARG A 349 24.86 -9.25 24.47
CA ARG A 349 24.65 -8.62 25.78
C ARG A 349 25.68 -7.51 26.01
N GLY A 350 26.97 -7.85 25.93
CA GLY A 350 28.07 -6.90 26.09
C GLY A 350 28.00 -5.74 25.11
N ARG A 351 27.61 -6.00 23.84
CA ARG A 351 27.47 -4.97 22.81
C ARG A 351 26.34 -3.98 23.11
N ILE A 352 25.20 -4.44 23.62
CA ILE A 352 24.10 -3.55 24.00
C ILE A 352 24.45 -2.71 25.22
N HIS A 353 25.13 -3.29 26.22
CA HIS A 353 25.62 -2.53 27.37
C HIS A 353 26.65 -1.47 26.95
N ALA A 354 27.64 -1.83 26.13
CA ALA A 354 28.61 -0.86 25.62
C ALA A 354 27.95 0.28 24.82
N LEU A 355 26.92 -0.02 24.02
CA LEU A 355 26.14 1.01 23.33
C LEU A 355 25.33 1.90 24.28
N SER A 356 24.85 1.34 25.39
CA SER A 356 24.21 2.12 26.44
C SER A 356 25.18 3.13 27.04
N ASP A 357 26.36 2.67 27.41
CA ASP A 357 27.39 3.51 28.04
C ASP A 357 27.85 4.61 27.07
N GLU A 358 28.01 4.28 25.78
CA GLU A 358 28.34 5.26 24.74
C GLU A 358 27.27 6.34 24.60
N ILE A 359 25.98 5.95 24.60
CA ILE A 359 24.85 6.89 24.55
C ILE A 359 24.83 7.78 25.80
N GLU A 360 25.03 7.20 26.99
CA GLU A 360 25.08 7.96 28.25
C GLU A 360 26.26 8.94 28.27
N LEU A 361 27.43 8.57 27.74
CA LEU A 361 28.58 9.45 27.58
C LEU A 361 28.32 10.59 26.59
N VAL A 362 27.61 10.33 25.49
CA VAL A 362 27.32 11.34 24.46
C VAL A 362 26.28 12.36 24.92
N PHE A 363 25.25 11.92 25.63
CA PHE A 363 24.13 12.79 26.02
C PHE A 363 24.20 13.32 27.45
N GLY A 364 24.95 12.66 28.34
CA GLY A 364 24.94 12.92 29.77
C GLY A 364 23.59 12.63 30.46
N LYS A 365 23.56 12.83 31.78
CA LYS A 365 22.31 12.77 32.58
C LYS A 365 21.34 13.85 32.10
N SER A 366 20.04 13.53 32.06
CA SER A 366 19.03 14.49 31.59
C SER A 366 18.90 15.65 32.58
N PRO A 367 18.67 16.90 32.13
CA PRO A 367 18.33 17.99 33.05
C PRO A 367 16.96 17.70 33.65
N GLY A 368 16.95 17.17 34.88
CA GLY A 368 15.75 16.73 35.58
C GLY A 368 15.84 15.33 36.23
N ASP A 369 16.90 14.55 35.93
CA ASP A 369 17.15 13.31 36.67
C ASP A 369 17.62 13.66 38.09
N GLN A 370 16.78 13.36 39.07
CA GLN A 370 17.10 13.51 40.49
C GLN A 370 18.31 12.62 40.79
N SER A 371 19.45 13.22 41.15
CA SER A 371 20.64 12.48 41.56
C SER A 371 20.29 11.60 42.76
N LEU A 372 20.40 10.29 42.59
CA LEU A 372 20.15 9.31 43.65
C LEU A 372 21.35 9.34 44.61
N LEU A 373 21.13 9.07 45.89
CA LEU A 373 22.20 9.08 46.90
C LEU A 373 23.32 8.08 46.56
N THR A 374 23.00 7.04 45.77
CA THR A 374 23.93 6.02 45.26
C THR A 374 24.86 6.52 44.16
N ASP A 375 24.60 7.67 43.54
CA ASP A 375 25.48 8.28 42.53
C ASP A 375 26.77 8.86 43.13
N TYR A 376 26.83 8.99 44.46
CA TYR A 376 27.95 9.57 45.21
C TYR A 376 28.71 8.54 46.08
N ALA A 377 28.40 7.25 45.92
CA ALA A 377 28.99 6.15 46.69
C ALA A 377 30.17 5.49 45.96
#